data_AF-A0A815GKE1-F1
#
_entry.id   AF-A0A815GKE1-F1
#
_cell.length_a   1.000
_cell.length_b   1.000
_cell.length_c   1.000
_cell.angle_alpha   90.00
_cell.angle_beta   90.00
_cell.angle_gamma   90.00
#
_symmetry.space_group_name_H-M   'P 1'
#
loop_
_entity.id
_entity.type
_entity.pdbx_description
1 polymer ?
#
loop_
_entity_poly.entity_id
_entity_poly.type
_entity_poly.pdbx_seq_one_letter_code
_entity_poly.pdbx_strand_id
1 'polypeptide(L)'
;MLLWLLMSANDAASVRNKDSSIRYSNKGCREPIVVERRPPALCFNWPNSSGEMNDLEHFVGFLDRYIEVFPKLLEDDIYLAGESFAGQYIPYIAKAILEKRSVLKLRGLIIGSGWIDPVSLYDSYLPYAIANNLLKNDSALYTNVTQIVKKCEQAVANGVHVFTNECNSILDQIMNNGVTNEYSSCINVYHIRQNASKPECGMKGPSEIEYVSAYLSRMDVMSSLHVNKKIHYWKDVTDPVYFAFQAVNSRPSIEILPDLLRQIPILIYASEYDFICNYFGTENMLNRMQWNERIGFDLGSGLIAPSNPWMVENELAGRIRYARNLTYILFYNAGHMVPSNQARRSQAMLYQFIQLNSTYLNNGTLDDDYSKTKQKKYDSFKNMALVLTMTVVIAFISIGFTWFFLCKLRAHEIILLCQRLSLFRSKEQSVVYQRFRSLDDDSVTFDGDPST
;
A
#
# COMPACT_ATOMS: atom_id res chain seq x y z
N MET A 1 -15.41 -8.37 -14.86
CA MET A 1 -15.34 -8.20 -13.38
C MET A 1 -15.24 -6.73 -12.91
N LEU A 2 -14.39 -5.88 -13.52
CA LEU A 2 -14.12 -4.52 -12.99
C LEU A 2 -15.20 -3.45 -13.30
N LEU A 3 -15.76 -3.46 -14.51
CA LEU A 3 -16.94 -2.63 -14.85
C LEU A 3 -18.18 -3.02 -14.03
N TRP A 4 -18.24 -4.29 -13.60
CA TRP A 4 -19.28 -4.76 -12.70
C TRP A 4 -19.16 -4.08 -11.33
N LEU A 5 -17.98 -4.06 -10.68
CA LEU A 5 -17.77 -3.37 -9.39
C LEU A 5 -18.18 -1.87 -9.41
N LEU A 6 -17.96 -1.18 -10.52
CA LEU A 6 -18.46 0.19 -10.73
C LEU A 6 -20.00 0.20 -10.79
N MET A 7 -20.60 -0.59 -11.69
CA MET A 7 -22.03 -0.49 -12.00
C MET A 7 -22.97 -1.29 -11.09
N SER A 8 -22.45 -2.11 -10.17
CA SER A 8 -23.25 -2.92 -9.24
C SER A 8 -22.98 -2.60 -7.77
N ALA A 9 -21.77 -2.12 -7.43
CA ALA A 9 -21.25 -2.28 -6.08
C ALA A 9 -20.87 -0.97 -5.37
N ASN A 10 -20.09 -0.07 -5.99
CA ASN A 10 -19.51 1.09 -5.29
C ASN A 10 -19.66 2.47 -5.97
N ASP A 11 -20.24 2.59 -7.16
CA ASP A 11 -20.25 3.87 -7.89
C ASP A 11 -21.54 4.70 -7.71
N ALA A 12 -21.49 5.95 -8.19
CA ALA A 12 -22.55 6.95 -8.17
C ALA A 12 -23.83 6.49 -8.90
N ALA A 13 -23.74 5.46 -9.73
CA ALA A 13 -24.79 4.93 -10.59
C ALA A 13 -24.72 3.40 -10.64
N SER A 14 -25.87 2.74 -10.58
CA SER A 14 -25.96 1.29 -10.72
C SER A 14 -27.06 0.87 -11.69
N VAL A 15 -26.85 -0.26 -12.38
CA VAL A 15 -27.86 -0.90 -13.23
C VAL A 15 -28.44 -2.08 -12.46
N ARG A 16 -29.67 -1.92 -11.94
CA ARG A 16 -30.29 -2.91 -11.02
C ARG A 16 -31.59 -3.53 -11.54
N ASN A 17 -32.06 -3.12 -12.71
CA ASN A 17 -33.40 -3.46 -13.19
C ASN A 17 -33.38 -4.04 -14.60
N LYS A 18 -34.44 -4.79 -14.91
CA LYS A 18 -34.69 -5.41 -16.23
C LYS A 18 -34.77 -4.42 -17.40
N ASP A 19 -35.04 -3.15 -17.12
CA ASP A 19 -35.07 -2.09 -18.14
C ASP A 19 -33.67 -1.61 -18.55
N SER A 20 -32.61 -2.13 -17.92
CA SER A 20 -31.22 -1.72 -18.14
C SER A 20 -31.05 -0.19 -18.06
N SER A 21 -31.80 0.47 -17.19
CA SER A 21 -31.64 1.90 -16.91
C SER A 21 -30.59 2.13 -15.82
N ILE A 22 -29.80 3.22 -15.98
CA ILE A 22 -28.97 3.70 -14.89
C ILE A 22 -29.87 4.34 -13.84
N ARG A 23 -29.74 3.90 -12.59
CA ARG A 23 -30.26 4.64 -11.43
C ARG A 23 -29.09 5.11 -10.57
N TYR A 24 -29.16 6.37 -10.16
CA TYR A 24 -28.20 6.90 -9.19
C TYR A 24 -28.30 6.12 -7.88
N SER A 25 -27.15 5.73 -7.34
CA SER A 25 -27.09 4.99 -6.08
C SER A 25 -27.10 5.97 -4.92
N ASN A 26 -28.14 5.93 -4.08
CA ASN A 26 -28.17 6.63 -2.78
C ASN A 26 -27.25 5.97 -1.73
N LYS A 27 -26.57 4.86 -2.10
CA LYS A 27 -25.64 4.08 -1.26
C LYS A 27 -24.24 3.98 -1.85
N GLY A 28 -24.03 4.52 -3.06
CA GLY A 28 -22.70 4.69 -3.64
C GLY A 28 -22.01 5.87 -2.99
N CYS A 29 -20.76 6.14 -3.37
CA CYS A 29 -19.94 7.20 -2.76
C CYS A 29 -20.50 8.63 -2.97
N ARG A 30 -21.62 8.99 -2.34
CA ARG A 30 -22.38 10.21 -2.64
C ARG A 30 -23.23 10.80 -1.50
N GLU A 31 -22.83 10.68 -0.24
CA GLU A 31 -23.44 11.57 0.76
C GLU A 31 -22.95 13.03 0.56
N PRO A 32 -23.85 14.03 0.66
CA PRO A 32 -23.62 15.39 0.20
C PRO A 32 -22.89 16.19 1.28
N ILE A 33 -21.57 16.22 1.21
CA ILE A 33 -20.77 17.23 1.91
C ILE A 33 -19.93 17.92 0.84
N VAL A 34 -20.02 19.24 0.81
CA VAL A 34 -19.21 20.13 -0.01
C VAL A 34 -17.73 19.87 0.31
N VAL A 35 -17.10 18.96 -0.40
CA VAL A 35 -15.65 18.85 -0.49
C VAL A 35 -15.27 18.58 -1.95
N GLU A 36 -14.70 19.62 -2.51
CA GLU A 36 -14.00 19.68 -3.79
C GLU A 36 -12.85 18.65 -3.80
N ARG A 37 -12.79 17.84 -4.87
CA ARG A 37 -11.78 16.79 -5.20
C ARG A 37 -12.02 15.38 -4.62
N ARG A 38 -12.50 14.49 -5.50
CA ARG A 38 -12.43 13.03 -5.35
C ARG A 38 -11.09 12.52 -5.91
N PRO A 39 -10.48 11.46 -5.35
CA PRO A 39 -9.40 10.78 -6.04
C PRO A 39 -9.95 10.10 -7.30
N PRO A 40 -9.34 10.27 -8.48
CA PRO A 40 -9.75 9.55 -9.69
C PRO A 40 -9.54 8.03 -9.51
N ALA A 41 -10.57 7.23 -9.78
CA ALA A 41 -10.48 5.76 -9.76
C ALA A 41 -10.25 5.26 -11.18
N LEU A 42 -9.23 4.39 -11.36
CA LEU A 42 -8.93 3.77 -12.65
C LEU A 42 -9.32 2.31 -12.70
N CYS A 43 -9.86 1.89 -13.84
CA CYS A 43 -10.33 0.53 -14.06
C CYS A 43 -9.69 -0.08 -15.30
N PHE A 44 -9.21 -1.31 -15.18
CA PHE A 44 -8.49 -2.04 -16.22
C PHE A 44 -9.29 -3.23 -16.73
N ASN A 45 -9.25 -3.46 -18.04
CA ASN A 45 -9.63 -4.71 -18.69
C ASN A 45 -8.37 -5.35 -19.26
N TRP A 46 -8.27 -6.67 -19.13
CA TRP A 46 -7.11 -7.41 -19.59
C TRP A 46 -7.26 -7.84 -21.06
N PRO A 47 -6.22 -7.70 -21.90
CA PRO A 47 -6.26 -8.21 -23.27
C PRO A 47 -6.23 -9.75 -23.29
N ASN A 48 -6.80 -10.33 -24.37
CA ASN A 48 -6.59 -11.73 -24.73
C ASN A 48 -5.12 -11.91 -25.15
N SER A 49 -4.19 -12.13 -24.22
CA SER A 49 -2.83 -12.58 -24.53
C SER A 49 -2.49 -13.87 -23.80
N SER A 50 -1.94 -14.82 -24.56
CA SER A 50 -1.38 -16.06 -24.07
C SER A 50 -0.02 -15.78 -23.41
N GLY A 51 0.04 -15.72 -22.07
CA GLY A 51 1.29 -15.81 -21.32
C GLY A 51 1.40 -14.89 -20.10
N GLU A 52 1.67 -15.51 -18.95
CA GLU A 52 1.71 -14.92 -17.59
C GLU A 52 2.69 -13.74 -17.39
N MET A 53 3.75 -13.61 -18.21
CA MET A 53 4.76 -12.53 -18.08
C MET A 53 4.57 -11.35 -19.04
N ASN A 54 3.91 -11.52 -20.20
CA ASN A 54 3.68 -10.41 -21.16
C ASN A 54 2.72 -9.35 -20.61
N ASP A 55 1.99 -9.76 -19.61
CA ASP A 55 0.76 -9.18 -19.12
C ASP A 55 1.02 -8.05 -18.11
N LEU A 56 2.02 -8.23 -17.24
CA LEU A 56 2.55 -7.16 -16.39
C LEU A 56 3.27 -6.08 -17.23
N GLU A 57 3.97 -6.48 -18.30
CA GLU A 57 4.62 -5.54 -19.21
C GLU A 57 3.59 -4.72 -20.00
N HIS A 58 2.51 -5.35 -20.47
CA HIS A 58 1.39 -4.64 -21.08
C HIS A 58 0.75 -3.65 -20.11
N PHE A 59 0.57 -4.03 -18.84
CA PHE A 59 0.00 -3.13 -17.83
C PHE A 59 0.90 -1.92 -17.56
N VAL A 60 2.22 -2.13 -17.41
CA VAL A 60 3.16 -1.02 -17.23
C VAL A 60 3.20 -0.12 -18.46
N GLY A 61 3.21 -0.69 -19.67
CA GLY A 61 3.16 0.08 -20.91
C GLY A 61 1.84 0.85 -21.10
N PHE A 62 0.72 0.30 -20.64
CA PHE A 62 -0.54 1.04 -20.55
C PHE A 62 -0.42 2.22 -19.59
N LEU A 63 0.12 2.01 -18.38
CA LEU A 63 0.26 3.07 -17.39
C LEU A 63 1.10 4.23 -17.93
N ASP A 64 2.17 3.95 -18.68
CA ASP A 64 3.00 4.98 -19.31
C ASP A 64 2.18 5.89 -20.21
N ARG A 65 1.44 5.30 -21.16
CA ARG A 65 0.58 6.04 -22.08
C ARG A 65 -0.56 6.74 -21.35
N TYR A 66 -1.06 6.12 -20.28
CA TYR A 66 -2.14 6.69 -19.49
C TYR A 66 -1.69 7.97 -18.77
N ILE A 67 -0.47 7.98 -18.21
CA ILE A 67 0.12 9.16 -17.58
C ILE A 67 0.40 10.25 -18.62
N GLU A 68 0.81 9.90 -19.84
CA GLU A 68 0.99 10.88 -20.93
C GLU A 68 -0.31 11.62 -21.27
N VAL A 69 -1.44 10.91 -21.26
CA VAL A 69 -2.77 11.50 -21.49
C VAL A 69 -3.27 12.28 -20.26
N PHE A 70 -2.97 11.80 -19.06
CA PHE A 70 -3.44 12.36 -17.79
C PHE A 70 -2.29 12.72 -16.84
N PRO A 71 -1.47 13.74 -17.18
CA PRO A 71 -0.23 14.03 -16.44
C PRO A 71 -0.46 14.49 -15.00
N LYS A 72 -1.66 14.98 -14.67
CA LYS A 72 -2.05 15.35 -13.29
C LYS A 72 -1.98 14.18 -12.31
N LEU A 73 -2.04 12.93 -12.78
CA LEU A 73 -1.91 11.75 -11.92
C LEU A 73 -0.56 11.65 -11.22
N LEU A 74 0.49 12.31 -11.75
CA LEU A 74 1.79 12.40 -11.08
C LEU A 74 1.72 13.20 -9.77
N GLU A 75 0.71 14.05 -9.62
CA GLU A 75 0.49 14.84 -8.41
C GLU A 75 -0.35 14.09 -7.37
N ASP A 76 -1.20 13.16 -7.81
CA ASP A 76 -2.17 12.45 -6.97
C ASP A 76 -1.55 11.27 -6.21
N ASP A 77 -2.10 11.00 -5.04
CA ASP A 77 -1.85 9.78 -4.29
C ASP A 77 -2.62 8.62 -4.92
N ILE A 78 -1.91 7.54 -5.26
CA ILE A 78 -2.47 6.39 -5.99
C ILE A 78 -2.66 5.22 -5.03
N TYR A 79 -3.82 4.57 -5.13
CA TYR A 79 -4.13 3.34 -4.42
C TYR A 79 -4.57 2.28 -5.42
N LEU A 80 -4.11 1.05 -5.24
CA LEU A 80 -4.56 -0.09 -6.03
C LEU A 80 -5.56 -0.90 -5.21
N ALA A 81 -6.75 -1.07 -5.75
CA ALA A 81 -7.83 -1.81 -5.09
C ALA A 81 -8.41 -2.87 -6.03
N GLY A 82 -8.83 -4.00 -5.47
CA GLY A 82 -9.47 -5.07 -6.22
C GLY A 82 -9.84 -6.25 -5.34
N GLU A 83 -10.54 -7.21 -5.94
CA GLU A 83 -11.15 -8.34 -5.25
C GLU A 83 -10.77 -9.67 -5.92
N SER A 84 -10.88 -10.78 -5.18
CA SER A 84 -10.72 -12.13 -5.73
C SER A 84 -9.31 -12.37 -6.28
N PHE A 85 -9.19 -12.78 -7.53
CA PHE A 85 -7.92 -13.00 -8.21
C PHE A 85 -7.05 -11.74 -8.34
N ALA A 86 -7.60 -10.55 -8.09
CA ALA A 86 -6.78 -9.33 -7.91
C ALA A 86 -5.80 -9.44 -6.73
N GLY A 87 -5.98 -10.41 -5.82
CA GLY A 87 -4.98 -10.79 -4.83
C GLY A 87 -3.65 -11.23 -5.43
N GLN A 88 -3.64 -11.73 -6.67
CA GLN A 88 -2.42 -11.97 -7.45
C GLN A 88 -1.97 -10.70 -8.18
N TYR A 89 -2.88 -10.03 -8.91
CA TYR A 89 -2.53 -8.89 -9.77
C TYR A 89 -1.95 -7.70 -9.00
N ILE A 90 -2.62 -7.29 -7.92
CA ILE A 90 -2.32 -6.03 -7.22
C ILE A 90 -0.89 -6.04 -6.66
N PRO A 91 -0.42 -7.09 -5.97
CA PRO A 91 0.96 -7.14 -5.51
C PRO A 91 2.00 -7.07 -6.63
N TYR A 92 1.81 -7.79 -7.74
CA TYR A 92 2.75 -7.77 -8.87
C TYR A 92 2.78 -6.42 -9.58
N ILE A 93 1.60 -5.80 -9.77
CA ILE A 93 1.48 -4.45 -10.32
C ILE A 93 2.16 -3.44 -9.39
N ALA A 94 1.90 -3.52 -8.08
CA ALA A 94 2.50 -2.62 -7.10
C ALA A 94 4.03 -2.71 -7.11
N LYS A 95 4.57 -3.94 -7.16
CA LYS A 95 6.02 -4.16 -7.30
C LYS A 95 6.57 -3.49 -8.55
N ALA A 96 5.92 -3.68 -9.70
CA ALA A 96 6.35 -3.06 -10.95
C ALA A 96 6.30 -1.53 -10.91
N ILE A 97 5.29 -0.92 -10.28
CA ILE A 97 5.21 0.52 -10.11
C ILE A 97 6.35 1.02 -9.20
N LEU A 98 6.56 0.39 -8.04
CA LEU A 98 7.61 0.80 -7.10
C LEU A 98 9.02 0.67 -7.69
N GLU A 99 9.27 -0.37 -8.49
CA GLU A 99 10.59 -0.62 -9.10
C GLU A 99 10.82 0.19 -10.39
N LYS A 100 9.82 0.28 -11.27
CA LYS A 100 9.98 0.82 -12.62
C LYS A 100 9.39 2.22 -12.80
N ARG A 101 8.44 2.64 -11.96
CA ARG A 101 7.68 3.90 -12.10
C ARG A 101 7.51 4.62 -10.77
N SER A 102 8.61 4.78 -10.03
CA SER A 102 8.65 5.45 -8.73
C SER A 102 8.22 6.93 -8.75
N VAL A 103 8.07 7.52 -9.94
CA VAL A 103 7.44 8.84 -10.14
C VAL A 103 5.96 8.86 -9.74
N LEU A 104 5.28 7.70 -9.77
CA LEU A 104 3.92 7.56 -9.27
C LEU A 104 3.91 7.44 -7.74
N LYS A 105 3.04 8.19 -7.08
CA LYS A 105 2.89 8.18 -5.62
C LYS A 105 1.99 7.03 -5.18
N LEU A 106 2.43 5.78 -5.34
CA LEU A 106 1.70 4.62 -4.83
C LEU A 106 1.69 4.67 -3.28
N ARG A 107 0.50 4.84 -2.70
CA ARG A 107 0.29 5.03 -1.25
C ARG A 107 -0.25 3.83 -0.51
N GLY A 108 -0.84 2.86 -1.19
CA GLY A 108 -1.31 1.66 -0.52
C GLY A 108 -2.12 0.72 -1.41
N LEU A 109 -2.36 -0.47 -0.88
CA LEU A 109 -3.06 -1.55 -1.58
C LEU A 109 -4.30 -1.97 -0.77
N ILE A 110 -5.39 -2.28 -1.46
CA ILE A 110 -6.65 -2.76 -0.88
C ILE A 110 -7.03 -4.06 -1.59
N ILE A 111 -6.95 -5.19 -0.90
CA ILE A 111 -7.23 -6.51 -1.47
C ILE A 111 -8.41 -7.14 -0.74
N GLY A 112 -9.52 -7.29 -1.44
CA GLY A 112 -10.74 -7.91 -0.92
C GLY A 112 -10.87 -9.36 -1.28
N SER A 113 -11.24 -10.21 -0.32
CA SER A 113 -11.52 -11.63 -0.54
C SER A 113 -10.51 -12.26 -1.50
N GLY A 114 -9.23 -12.04 -1.23
CA GLY A 114 -8.17 -12.18 -2.21
C GLY A 114 -7.65 -13.61 -2.34
N TRP A 115 -7.48 -14.08 -3.58
CA TRP A 115 -6.66 -15.26 -3.87
C TRP A 115 -5.18 -14.86 -3.80
N ILE A 116 -4.54 -14.99 -2.63
CA ILE A 116 -3.17 -14.51 -2.38
C ILE A 116 -2.21 -15.69 -2.14
N ASP A 117 -2.56 -16.55 -1.17
CA ASP A 117 -1.81 -17.75 -0.79
C ASP A 117 -2.67 -19.00 -1.03
N PRO A 118 -2.48 -19.70 -2.18
CA PRO A 118 -3.24 -20.88 -2.54
C PRO A 118 -3.17 -21.98 -1.49
N VAL A 119 -2.00 -22.21 -0.86
CA VAL A 119 -1.84 -23.28 0.14
C VAL A 119 -2.74 -23.02 1.34
N SER A 120 -2.67 -21.81 1.90
CA SER A 120 -3.56 -21.43 3.00
C SER A 120 -5.04 -21.52 2.65
N LEU A 121 -5.38 -21.22 1.40
CA LEU A 121 -6.77 -21.28 0.96
C LEU A 121 -7.26 -22.71 0.73
N TYR A 122 -6.48 -23.58 0.10
CA TYR A 122 -6.83 -25.00 -0.06
C TYR A 122 -6.98 -25.71 1.28
N ASP A 123 -6.05 -25.47 2.22
CA ASP A 123 -6.09 -26.00 3.60
C ASP A 123 -7.37 -25.58 4.34
N SER A 124 -7.97 -24.46 3.94
CA SER A 124 -9.09 -23.85 4.65
C SER A 124 -10.47 -24.36 4.23
N TYR A 125 -10.63 -24.92 3.03
CA TYR A 125 -11.95 -25.26 2.50
C TYR A 125 -12.69 -26.29 3.36
N LEU A 126 -12.01 -27.39 3.72
CA LEU A 126 -12.60 -28.44 4.54
C LEU A 126 -12.98 -27.93 5.95
N PRO A 127 -12.08 -27.31 6.75
CA PRO A 127 -12.44 -26.80 8.07
C PRO A 127 -13.50 -25.69 8.02
N TYR A 128 -13.46 -24.81 7.01
CA TYR A 128 -14.50 -23.80 6.82
C TYR A 128 -15.87 -24.45 6.55
N ALA A 129 -15.92 -25.45 5.69
CA ALA A 129 -17.15 -26.17 5.37
C ALA A 129 -17.76 -26.87 6.59
N ILE A 130 -16.91 -27.47 7.43
CA ILE A 130 -17.34 -28.11 8.68
C ILE A 130 -17.88 -27.08 9.66
N ALA A 131 -17.13 -25.99 9.89
CA ALA A 131 -17.52 -24.92 10.82
C ALA A 131 -18.84 -24.25 10.43
N ASN A 132 -19.17 -24.23 9.13
CA ASN A 132 -20.39 -23.66 8.59
C ASN A 132 -21.50 -24.69 8.31
N ASN A 133 -21.35 -25.93 8.79
CA ASN A 133 -22.31 -27.04 8.60
C ASN A 133 -22.62 -27.36 7.12
N LEU A 134 -21.70 -27.04 6.21
CA LEU A 134 -21.79 -27.39 4.79
C LEU A 134 -21.46 -28.86 4.54
N LEU A 135 -20.76 -29.49 5.48
CA LEU A 135 -20.32 -30.88 5.44
C LEU A 135 -20.18 -31.42 6.86
N LYS A 136 -20.55 -32.70 7.08
CA LYS A 136 -20.39 -33.39 8.38
C LYS A 136 -19.12 -34.23 8.42
N ASN A 137 -18.44 -34.24 9.57
CA ASN A 137 -17.14 -34.91 9.79
C ASN A 137 -17.14 -36.43 9.61
N ASP A 138 -18.30 -37.07 9.60
CA ASP A 138 -18.49 -38.52 9.47
C ASP A 138 -19.09 -38.93 8.11
N SER A 139 -19.28 -37.97 7.20
CA SER A 139 -19.85 -38.24 5.88
C SER A 139 -18.84 -38.93 4.94
N ALA A 140 -19.34 -39.73 4.01
CA ALA A 140 -18.50 -40.29 2.93
C ALA A 140 -17.78 -39.17 2.14
N LEU A 141 -18.43 -38.01 2.00
CA LEU A 141 -17.83 -36.84 1.38
C LEU A 141 -16.65 -36.29 2.18
N TYR A 142 -16.74 -36.23 3.52
CA TYR A 142 -15.61 -35.86 4.37
C TYR A 142 -14.40 -36.73 4.05
N THR A 143 -14.56 -38.06 4.07
CA THR A 143 -13.48 -39.00 3.78
C THR A 143 -12.88 -38.78 2.39
N ASN A 144 -13.72 -38.57 1.38
CA ASN A 144 -13.27 -38.29 0.01
C ASN A 144 -12.47 -36.98 -0.06
N VAL A 145 -13.02 -35.88 0.46
CA VAL A 145 -12.36 -34.57 0.45
C VAL A 145 -11.06 -34.61 1.24
N THR A 146 -11.01 -35.28 2.38
CA THR A 146 -9.75 -35.46 3.14
C THR A 146 -8.67 -36.18 2.31
N GLN A 147 -9.02 -37.16 1.48
CA GLN A 147 -8.06 -37.81 0.59
C GLN A 147 -7.56 -36.87 -0.50
N ILE A 148 -8.44 -36.00 -1.02
CA ILE A 148 -8.07 -34.99 -2.01
C ILE A 148 -7.13 -33.95 -1.39
N VAL A 149 -7.42 -33.47 -0.18
CA VAL A 149 -6.54 -32.55 0.57
C VAL A 149 -5.13 -33.14 0.70
N LYS A 150 -5.00 -34.42 1.07
CA LYS A 150 -3.68 -35.08 1.15
C LYS A 150 -2.94 -35.12 -0.20
N LYS A 151 -3.66 -35.34 -1.30
CA LYS A 151 -3.07 -35.30 -2.64
C LYS A 151 -2.63 -33.89 -3.01
N CYS A 152 -3.43 -32.89 -2.66
CA CYS A 152 -3.08 -31.47 -2.83
C CYS A 152 -1.81 -31.12 -2.06
N GLU A 153 -1.70 -31.49 -0.78
CA GLU A 153 -0.52 -31.28 0.06
C GLU A 153 0.75 -31.88 -0.59
N GLN A 154 0.64 -33.08 -1.16
CA GLN A 154 1.74 -33.72 -1.88
C GLN A 154 2.10 -32.99 -3.18
N ALA A 155 1.11 -32.47 -3.91
CA ALA A 155 1.33 -31.73 -5.15
C ALA A 155 2.06 -30.41 -4.90
N VAL A 156 1.67 -29.66 -3.87
CA VAL A 156 2.29 -28.36 -3.54
C VAL A 156 3.65 -28.49 -2.84
N ALA A 157 4.01 -29.69 -2.36
CA ALA A 157 5.31 -29.94 -1.70
C ALA A 157 6.52 -29.73 -2.62
N ASN A 158 6.34 -29.91 -3.95
CA ASN A 158 7.41 -29.76 -4.93
C ASN A 158 7.49 -28.37 -5.58
N GLY A 159 6.69 -27.42 -5.09
CA GLY A 159 6.59 -26.06 -5.63
C GLY A 159 5.16 -25.56 -5.56
N VAL A 160 5.00 -24.34 -5.05
CA VAL A 160 3.68 -23.70 -4.96
C VAL A 160 3.47 -22.84 -6.20
N HIS A 161 2.35 -23.07 -6.87
CA HIS A 161 1.89 -22.28 -8.00
C HIS A 161 0.55 -21.62 -7.66
N VAL A 162 0.19 -20.57 -8.42
CA VAL A 162 -1.09 -19.87 -8.22
C VAL A 162 -2.27 -20.85 -8.35
N PHE A 163 -2.18 -21.80 -9.27
CA PHE A 163 -3.14 -22.89 -9.43
C PHE A 163 -2.46 -24.26 -9.39
N THR A 164 -3.14 -25.20 -8.73
CA THR A 164 -2.69 -26.60 -8.64
C THR A 164 -3.89 -27.51 -8.89
N ASN A 165 -3.83 -28.30 -9.95
CA ASN A 165 -4.97 -29.07 -10.45
C ASN A 165 -5.52 -30.05 -9.41
N GLU A 166 -4.64 -30.72 -8.67
CA GLU A 166 -4.99 -31.67 -7.62
C GLU A 166 -5.82 -30.99 -6.51
N CYS A 167 -5.52 -29.72 -6.23
CA CYS A 167 -6.15 -28.93 -5.18
C CYS A 167 -7.51 -28.34 -5.57
N ASN A 168 -7.69 -27.98 -6.85
CA ASN A 168 -8.93 -27.35 -7.34
C ASN A 168 -10.18 -28.21 -7.05
N SER A 169 -10.04 -29.54 -7.08
CA SER A 169 -11.15 -30.45 -6.85
C SER A 169 -11.71 -30.43 -5.41
N ILE A 170 -10.98 -29.88 -4.43
CA ILE A 170 -11.43 -29.77 -3.03
C ILE A 170 -12.72 -28.93 -2.97
N LEU A 171 -12.67 -27.73 -3.55
CA LEU A 171 -13.78 -26.78 -3.52
C LEU A 171 -14.98 -27.34 -4.29
N ASP A 172 -14.75 -27.89 -5.49
CA ASP A 172 -15.80 -28.47 -6.34
C ASP A 172 -16.58 -29.59 -5.65
N GLN A 173 -15.88 -30.48 -4.94
CA GLN A 173 -16.50 -31.60 -4.24
C GLN A 173 -17.40 -31.12 -3.09
N ILE A 174 -16.95 -30.10 -2.35
CA ILE A 174 -17.74 -29.53 -1.27
C ILE A 174 -18.92 -28.72 -1.81
N MET A 175 -18.71 -27.87 -2.83
CA MET A 175 -19.79 -27.06 -3.42
C MET A 175 -20.94 -27.91 -3.95
N ASN A 176 -20.60 -29.06 -4.53
CA ASN A 176 -21.57 -30.01 -5.06
C ASN A 176 -22.26 -30.86 -3.97
N ASN A 177 -21.82 -30.73 -2.71
CA ASN A 177 -22.49 -31.29 -1.54
C ASN A 177 -23.80 -30.56 -1.29
N GLY A 178 -24.91 -31.28 -1.38
CA GLY A 178 -26.24 -30.67 -1.39
C GLY A 178 -27.12 -31.42 -2.36
N VAL A 179 -27.52 -32.61 -1.97
CA VAL A 179 -28.58 -33.38 -2.63
C VAL A 179 -29.47 -33.91 -1.52
N THR A 180 -30.62 -33.29 -1.29
CA THR A 180 -31.72 -34.02 -0.64
C THR A 180 -33.11 -33.73 -1.18
N ASN A 181 -33.47 -32.58 -1.77
CA ASN A 181 -34.87 -32.36 -2.17
C ASN A 181 -35.01 -31.73 -3.56
N GLU A 182 -35.56 -32.50 -4.52
CA GLU A 182 -36.31 -32.16 -5.77
C GLU A 182 -35.84 -31.04 -6.73
N TYR A 183 -34.93 -30.18 -6.31
CA TYR A 183 -34.38 -29.06 -7.06
C TYR A 183 -32.87 -29.23 -7.11
N SER A 184 -32.28 -28.92 -8.25
CA SER A 184 -30.85 -28.95 -8.54
C SER A 184 -30.06 -27.89 -7.72
N SER A 185 -30.22 -27.83 -6.40
CA SER A 185 -29.54 -26.87 -5.52
C SER A 185 -28.07 -27.23 -5.26
N CYS A 186 -27.23 -26.23 -5.01
CA CYS A 186 -25.86 -26.39 -4.51
C CYS A 186 -25.45 -25.19 -3.67
N ILE A 187 -24.27 -25.26 -3.05
CA ILE A 187 -23.72 -24.17 -2.25
C ILE A 187 -23.32 -23.02 -3.18
N ASN A 188 -23.82 -21.81 -2.89
CA ASN A 188 -23.35 -20.61 -3.56
C ASN A 188 -21.92 -20.29 -3.10
N VAL A 189 -20.95 -20.43 -3.99
CA VAL A 189 -19.53 -20.27 -3.68
C VAL A 189 -19.15 -18.84 -3.25
N TYR A 190 -19.92 -17.84 -3.70
CA TYR A 190 -19.68 -16.45 -3.33
C TYR A 190 -20.43 -16.02 -2.07
N HIS A 191 -21.42 -16.79 -1.61
CA HIS A 191 -22.16 -16.47 -0.40
C HIS A 191 -22.91 -17.70 0.15
N ILE A 192 -22.34 -18.40 1.13
CA ILE A 192 -22.86 -19.70 1.60
C ILE A 192 -24.29 -19.69 2.16
N ARG A 193 -24.81 -18.52 2.54
CA ARG A 193 -26.22 -18.33 2.98
C ARG A 193 -27.21 -17.98 1.87
N GLN A 194 -26.75 -17.84 0.62
CA GLN A 194 -27.60 -17.55 -0.53
C GLN A 194 -27.87 -18.83 -1.33
N ASN A 195 -29.06 -18.89 -1.92
CA ASN A 195 -29.43 -20.02 -2.77
C ASN A 195 -28.62 -19.97 -4.07
N ALA A 196 -28.21 -21.15 -4.55
CA ALA A 196 -27.69 -21.35 -5.89
C ALA A 196 -28.15 -22.69 -6.45
N SER A 197 -28.09 -22.81 -7.78
CA SER A 197 -28.47 -24.00 -8.52
C SER A 197 -27.31 -24.50 -9.35
N LYS A 198 -27.26 -25.82 -9.54
CA LYS A 198 -26.36 -26.50 -10.47
C LYS A 198 -26.78 -26.18 -11.91
N PRO A 199 -25.82 -26.15 -12.85
CA PRO A 199 -24.39 -26.42 -12.65
C PRO A 199 -23.57 -25.24 -12.11
N GLU A 200 -24.15 -24.05 -11.98
CA GLU A 200 -23.35 -22.84 -11.79
C GLU A 200 -22.94 -22.58 -10.34
N CYS A 201 -23.73 -22.98 -9.34
CA CYS A 201 -23.37 -22.90 -7.92
C CYS A 201 -22.83 -21.53 -7.47
N GLY A 202 -23.44 -20.47 -8.01
CA GLY A 202 -23.06 -19.08 -7.76
C GLY A 202 -22.08 -18.50 -8.79
N MET A 203 -21.44 -19.30 -9.63
CA MET A 203 -20.43 -18.88 -10.62
C MET A 203 -20.99 -17.97 -11.74
N LYS A 204 -22.32 -17.95 -11.95
CA LYS A 204 -22.98 -16.92 -12.78
C LYS A 204 -22.90 -15.51 -12.17
N GLY A 205 -22.50 -15.42 -10.90
CA GLY A 205 -22.55 -14.22 -10.09
C GLY A 205 -23.98 -13.75 -9.83
N PRO A 206 -24.15 -12.55 -9.24
CA PRO A 206 -25.47 -11.99 -8.99
C PRO A 206 -26.21 -11.65 -10.29
N SER A 207 -27.54 -11.74 -10.27
CA SER A 207 -28.42 -11.48 -11.43
C SER A 207 -28.18 -10.11 -12.10
N GLU A 208 -27.66 -9.16 -11.33
CA GLU A 208 -27.31 -7.82 -11.73
C GLU A 208 -26.23 -7.77 -12.83
N ILE A 209 -25.40 -8.82 -12.95
CA ILE A 209 -24.44 -8.95 -14.05
C ILE A 209 -25.14 -8.97 -15.41
N GLU A 210 -26.29 -9.64 -15.51
CA GLU A 210 -27.05 -9.72 -16.78
C GLU A 210 -27.55 -8.33 -17.19
N TYR A 211 -28.04 -7.53 -16.24
CA TYR A 211 -28.50 -6.17 -16.51
C TYR A 211 -27.36 -5.24 -16.90
N VAL A 212 -26.20 -5.34 -16.24
CA VAL A 212 -24.98 -4.59 -16.58
C VAL A 212 -24.50 -4.98 -17.98
N SER A 213 -24.49 -6.27 -18.29
CA SER A 213 -24.09 -6.77 -19.60
C SER A 213 -24.99 -6.25 -20.71
N ALA A 214 -26.32 -6.30 -20.50
CA ALA A 214 -27.29 -5.75 -21.43
C ALA A 214 -27.10 -4.23 -21.63
N TYR A 215 -26.87 -3.47 -20.55
CA TYR A 215 -26.63 -2.03 -20.62
C TYR A 215 -25.36 -1.69 -21.39
N LEU A 216 -24.23 -2.32 -21.03
CA LEU A 216 -22.93 -2.08 -21.67
C LEU A 216 -22.89 -2.54 -23.13
N SER A 217 -23.79 -3.45 -23.51
CA SER A 217 -23.93 -3.91 -24.90
C SER A 217 -24.78 -2.99 -25.78
N ARG A 218 -25.40 -1.94 -25.24
CA ARG A 218 -26.13 -0.97 -26.05
C ARG A 218 -25.17 -0.15 -26.92
N MET A 219 -25.51 0.02 -28.20
CA MET A 219 -24.65 0.76 -29.14
C MET A 219 -24.43 2.22 -28.75
N ASP A 220 -25.45 2.89 -28.20
CA ASP A 220 -25.32 4.27 -27.74
C ASP A 220 -24.36 4.36 -26.55
N VAL A 221 -24.46 3.42 -25.59
CA VAL A 221 -23.52 3.31 -24.46
C VAL A 221 -22.10 3.02 -24.93
N MET A 222 -21.90 2.03 -25.80
CA MET A 222 -20.59 1.71 -26.38
C MET A 222 -19.97 2.93 -27.11
N SER A 223 -20.80 3.66 -27.86
CA SER A 223 -20.36 4.87 -28.56
C SER A 223 -19.96 5.98 -27.58
N SER A 224 -20.73 6.18 -26.50
CA SER A 224 -20.40 7.15 -25.45
C SER A 224 -19.15 6.77 -24.65
N LEU A 225 -18.85 5.48 -24.51
CA LEU A 225 -17.62 4.97 -23.89
C LEU A 225 -16.44 4.88 -24.86
N HIS A 226 -16.60 5.35 -26.11
CA HIS A 226 -15.59 5.31 -27.17
C HIS A 226 -15.04 3.90 -27.45
N VAL A 227 -15.86 2.87 -27.26
CA VAL A 227 -15.49 1.48 -27.56
C VAL A 227 -15.28 1.33 -29.06
N ASN A 228 -14.26 0.56 -29.45
CA ASN A 228 -14.00 0.25 -30.84
C ASN A 228 -15.24 -0.38 -31.50
N LYS A 229 -15.69 0.19 -32.62
CA LYS A 229 -16.90 -0.23 -33.34
C LYS A 229 -16.90 -1.69 -33.81
N LYS A 230 -15.75 -2.38 -33.78
CA LYS A 230 -15.64 -3.83 -34.06
C LYS A 230 -16.09 -4.71 -32.89
N ILE A 231 -16.28 -4.14 -31.70
CA ILE A 231 -16.79 -4.85 -30.52
C ILE A 231 -18.30 -4.63 -30.45
N HIS A 232 -19.07 -5.72 -30.41
CA HIS A 232 -20.52 -5.68 -30.54
C HIS A 232 -21.28 -6.12 -29.27
N TYR A 233 -20.58 -6.65 -28.28
CA TYR A 233 -21.18 -7.07 -27.01
C TYR A 233 -20.14 -7.01 -25.88
N TRP A 234 -20.63 -6.87 -24.65
CA TRP A 234 -19.83 -6.97 -23.44
C TRP A 234 -20.10 -8.32 -22.75
N LYS A 235 -19.07 -8.93 -22.15
CA LYS A 235 -19.20 -10.14 -21.32
C LYS A 235 -18.36 -9.95 -20.07
N ASP A 236 -18.90 -10.31 -18.91
CA ASP A 236 -18.27 -10.05 -17.62
C ASP A 236 -17.01 -10.89 -17.39
N VAL A 237 -17.07 -12.17 -17.79
CA VAL A 237 -15.98 -13.13 -17.76
C VAL A 237 -15.92 -13.83 -19.12
N THR A 238 -14.73 -13.88 -19.71
CA THR A 238 -14.49 -14.55 -20.99
C THR A 238 -13.71 -15.83 -20.77
N ASP A 239 -14.34 -16.95 -21.09
CA ASP A 239 -13.76 -18.30 -20.94
C ASP A 239 -12.38 -18.46 -21.59
N PRO A 240 -12.09 -17.88 -22.78
CA PRO A 240 -10.75 -17.97 -23.37
C PRO A 240 -9.64 -17.33 -22.52
N VAL A 241 -9.90 -16.19 -21.86
CA VAL A 241 -8.94 -15.58 -20.92
C VAL A 241 -8.78 -16.47 -19.70
N TYR A 242 -9.90 -16.93 -19.13
CA TYR A 242 -9.90 -17.78 -17.94
C TYR A 242 -9.07 -19.07 -18.16
N PHE A 243 -9.27 -19.75 -19.29
CA PHE A 243 -8.53 -20.97 -19.62
C PHE A 243 -7.10 -20.72 -20.12
N ALA A 244 -6.81 -19.54 -20.67
CA ALA A 244 -5.44 -19.16 -21.04
C ALA A 244 -4.61 -18.68 -19.83
N PHE A 245 -5.27 -18.21 -18.77
CA PHE A 245 -4.66 -17.65 -17.57
C PHE A 245 -4.61 -18.69 -16.42
N GLN A 246 -4.08 -19.88 -16.70
CA GLN A 246 -3.97 -20.92 -15.66
C GLN A 246 -2.82 -20.69 -14.68
N ALA A 247 -2.01 -19.63 -14.85
CA ALA A 247 -0.96 -19.19 -13.94
C ALA A 247 -0.08 -20.35 -13.40
N VAL A 248 0.11 -21.42 -14.20
CA VAL A 248 0.62 -22.73 -13.76
C VAL A 248 2.11 -22.67 -13.41
N ASN A 249 2.83 -21.69 -13.94
CA ASN A 249 4.24 -21.47 -13.65
C ASN A 249 4.47 -20.22 -12.80
N SER A 250 3.41 -19.45 -12.51
CA SER A 250 3.49 -18.24 -11.72
C SER A 250 3.57 -18.58 -10.24
N ARG A 251 4.45 -17.86 -9.55
CA ARG A 251 4.53 -17.92 -8.09
C ARG A 251 3.40 -17.11 -7.47
N PRO A 252 2.84 -17.53 -6.32
CA PRO A 252 1.79 -16.76 -5.69
C PRO A 252 2.28 -15.44 -5.10
N SER A 253 1.42 -14.43 -5.12
CA SER A 253 1.71 -13.07 -4.63
C SER A 253 2.10 -12.99 -3.14
N ILE A 254 1.80 -14.02 -2.35
CA ILE A 254 2.25 -14.10 -0.95
C ILE A 254 3.78 -13.97 -0.82
N GLU A 255 4.55 -14.42 -1.83
CA GLU A 255 6.01 -14.33 -1.82
C GLU A 255 6.53 -12.88 -1.86
N ILE A 256 5.78 -11.96 -2.44
CA ILE A 256 6.19 -10.55 -2.60
C ILE A 256 5.49 -9.61 -1.64
N LEU A 257 4.44 -10.07 -0.94
CA LEU A 257 3.65 -9.25 -0.03
C LEU A 257 4.47 -8.68 1.15
N PRO A 258 5.39 -9.43 1.79
CA PRO A 258 6.27 -8.89 2.83
C PRO A 258 7.16 -7.74 2.36
N ASP A 259 7.64 -7.78 1.12
CA ASP A 259 8.49 -6.74 0.53
C ASP A 259 7.72 -5.46 0.24
N LEU A 260 6.44 -5.59 -0.13
CA LEU A 260 5.53 -4.46 -0.30
C LEU A 260 5.17 -3.82 1.04
N LEU A 261 4.93 -4.62 2.08
CA LEU A 261 4.63 -4.14 3.45
C LEU A 261 5.78 -3.34 4.09
N ARG A 262 7.02 -3.53 3.62
CA ARG A 262 8.18 -2.70 4.00
C ARG A 262 8.10 -1.28 3.44
N GLN A 263 7.35 -1.07 2.36
CA GLN A 263 7.35 0.17 1.59
C GLN A 263 6.03 0.94 1.72
N ILE A 264 4.90 0.23 1.67
CA ILE A 264 3.55 0.83 1.64
C ILE A 264 2.56 0.07 2.53
N PRO A 265 1.53 0.74 3.06
CA PRO A 265 0.45 0.08 3.78
C PRO A 265 -0.40 -0.80 2.86
N ILE A 266 -0.86 -1.94 3.40
CA ILE A 266 -1.75 -2.87 2.72
C ILE A 266 -2.95 -3.14 3.62
N LEU A 267 -4.16 -3.01 3.07
CA LEU A 267 -5.39 -3.49 3.65
C LEU A 267 -5.80 -4.78 2.95
N ILE A 268 -5.98 -5.84 3.74
CA ILE A 268 -6.61 -7.09 3.29
C ILE A 268 -7.94 -7.20 4.01
N TYR A 269 -9.02 -7.45 3.29
CA TYR A 269 -10.29 -7.79 3.91
C TYR A 269 -10.83 -9.12 3.39
N ALA A 270 -11.53 -9.84 4.25
CA ALA A 270 -12.24 -11.06 3.92
C ALA A 270 -13.65 -11.02 4.51
N SER A 271 -14.50 -11.95 4.11
CA SER A 271 -15.92 -11.95 4.47
C SER A 271 -16.33 -13.27 5.10
N GLU A 272 -17.26 -13.18 6.07
CA GLU A 272 -17.72 -14.33 6.85
C GLU A 272 -18.36 -15.43 5.99
N TYR A 273 -19.12 -15.08 4.94
CA TYR A 273 -19.87 -16.03 4.11
C TYR A 273 -19.29 -16.27 2.72
N ASP A 274 -18.11 -15.74 2.43
CA ASP A 274 -17.36 -16.07 1.21
C ASP A 274 -16.77 -17.47 1.32
N PHE A 275 -17.05 -18.35 0.35
CA PHE A 275 -16.49 -19.70 0.35
C PHE A 275 -15.23 -19.79 -0.51
N ILE A 276 -15.24 -19.24 -1.72
CA ILE A 276 -14.13 -19.36 -2.69
C ILE A 276 -12.83 -18.78 -2.13
N CYS A 277 -12.90 -17.62 -1.49
CA CYS A 277 -11.77 -16.92 -0.86
C CYS A 277 -12.05 -16.72 0.63
N ASN A 278 -12.42 -17.81 1.30
CA ASN A 278 -12.91 -17.76 2.67
C ASN A 278 -11.88 -17.17 3.67
N TYR A 279 -12.43 -16.63 4.75
CA TYR A 279 -11.63 -15.94 5.75
C TYR A 279 -10.70 -16.87 6.55
N PHE A 280 -10.99 -18.17 6.65
CA PHE A 280 -10.08 -19.12 7.32
C PHE A 280 -8.75 -19.18 6.56
N GLY A 281 -8.79 -19.23 5.23
CA GLY A 281 -7.59 -19.21 4.39
C GLY A 281 -6.81 -17.91 4.51
N THR A 282 -7.51 -16.77 4.49
CA THR A 282 -6.89 -15.46 4.70
C THR A 282 -6.22 -15.37 6.07
N GLU A 283 -6.87 -15.84 7.13
CA GLU A 283 -6.31 -15.78 8.48
C GLU A 283 -5.17 -16.76 8.70
N ASN A 284 -5.24 -17.96 8.12
CA ASN A 284 -4.13 -18.91 8.12
C ASN A 284 -2.90 -18.32 7.42
N MET A 285 -3.08 -17.69 6.26
CA MET A 285 -2.02 -16.97 5.56
C MET A 285 -1.44 -15.88 6.45
N LEU A 286 -2.29 -15.01 7.01
CA LEU A 286 -1.83 -13.90 7.84
C LEU A 286 -1.09 -14.36 9.10
N ASN A 287 -1.54 -15.43 9.74
CA ASN A 287 -0.91 -15.98 10.94
C ASN A 287 0.44 -16.65 10.65
N ARG A 288 0.64 -17.19 9.43
CA ARG A 288 1.89 -17.83 9.00
C ARG A 288 2.88 -16.86 8.35
N MET A 289 2.39 -15.78 7.75
CA MET A 289 3.23 -14.82 7.02
C MET A 289 4.20 -14.12 7.97
N GLN A 290 5.47 -14.07 7.57
CA GLN A 290 6.48 -13.21 8.19
C GLN A 290 6.62 -11.93 7.36
N TRP A 291 6.42 -10.78 7.99
CA TRP A 291 6.74 -9.48 7.42
C TRP A 291 7.40 -8.63 8.50
N ASN A 292 8.20 -7.62 8.16
CA ASN A 292 8.80 -6.71 9.15
C ASN A 292 9.32 -7.44 10.41
N GLU A 293 10.12 -8.49 10.18
CA GLU A 293 10.86 -9.30 11.17
C GLU A 293 10.05 -10.21 12.11
N ARG A 294 8.71 -10.19 12.06
CA ARG A 294 7.87 -11.03 12.94
C ARG A 294 6.78 -11.76 12.17
N ILE A 295 6.38 -12.91 12.70
CA ILE A 295 5.34 -13.78 12.15
C ILE A 295 3.99 -13.35 12.68
N GLY A 296 2.99 -13.33 11.79
CA GLY A 296 1.63 -13.02 12.18
C GLY A 296 1.51 -11.64 12.81
N PHE A 297 0.50 -11.44 13.64
CA PHE A 297 0.28 -10.15 14.29
C PHE A 297 1.11 -9.96 15.57
N ASP A 298 2.28 -10.58 15.66
CA ASP A 298 3.23 -10.31 16.75
C ASP A 298 3.73 -8.86 16.69
N LEU A 299 3.67 -8.18 17.84
CA LEU A 299 4.19 -6.82 18.05
C LEU A 299 5.52 -6.82 18.82
N GLY A 300 5.95 -7.97 19.34
CA GLY A 300 7.13 -8.13 20.17
C GLY A 300 6.85 -8.06 21.66
N SER A 301 7.83 -8.48 22.46
CA SER A 301 7.75 -8.51 23.93
C SER A 301 6.55 -9.29 24.46
N GLY A 302 6.14 -10.35 23.76
CA GLY A 302 4.97 -11.16 24.11
C GLY A 302 3.62 -10.51 23.79
N LEU A 303 3.61 -9.37 23.10
CA LEU A 303 2.39 -8.66 22.71
C LEU A 303 1.92 -9.09 21.32
N ILE A 304 0.63 -9.35 21.21
CA ILE A 304 -0.05 -9.71 19.97
C ILE A 304 -1.06 -8.60 19.65
N ALA A 305 -1.09 -8.12 18.40
CA ALA A 305 -2.00 -7.05 18.03
C ALA A 305 -3.46 -7.47 18.29
N PRO A 306 -4.27 -6.64 18.96
CA PRO A 306 -5.62 -7.03 19.35
C PRO A 306 -6.54 -7.09 18.14
N SER A 307 -7.47 -8.06 18.15
CA SER A 307 -8.58 -8.10 17.20
C SER A 307 -9.75 -7.31 17.79
N ASN A 308 -9.89 -6.06 17.37
CA ASN A 308 -10.90 -5.15 17.92
C ASN A 308 -12.22 -5.28 17.16
N PRO A 309 -13.38 -5.08 17.82
CA PRO A 309 -14.64 -4.87 17.12
C PRO A 309 -14.52 -3.71 16.13
N TRP A 310 -14.96 -3.93 14.89
CA TRP A 310 -15.01 -2.89 13.88
C TRP A 310 -16.44 -2.38 13.75
N MET A 311 -16.63 -1.09 14.05
CA MET A 311 -17.94 -0.45 14.12
C MET A 311 -18.10 0.52 12.94
N VAL A 312 -19.25 0.47 12.27
CA VAL A 312 -19.65 1.41 11.22
C VAL A 312 -21.06 1.88 11.54
N GLU A 313 -21.29 3.20 11.58
CA GLU A 313 -22.61 3.78 11.92
C GLU A 313 -23.18 3.24 13.26
N ASN A 314 -22.33 3.05 14.27
CA ASN A 314 -22.65 2.42 15.58
C ASN A 314 -23.09 0.95 15.53
N GLU A 315 -22.99 0.28 14.39
CA GLU A 315 -23.25 -1.16 14.26
C GLU A 315 -21.96 -1.96 14.19
N LEU A 316 -22.00 -3.17 14.75
CA LEU A 316 -20.91 -4.13 14.60
C LEU A 316 -20.84 -4.59 13.13
N ALA A 317 -19.82 -4.10 12.43
CA ALA A 317 -19.59 -4.40 11.02
C ALA A 317 -18.64 -5.58 10.81
N GLY A 318 -17.82 -5.88 11.83
CA GLY A 318 -16.81 -6.90 11.72
C GLY A 318 -15.79 -6.85 12.85
N ARG A 319 -14.57 -7.26 12.53
CA ARG A 319 -13.40 -7.07 13.39
C ARG A 319 -12.23 -6.55 12.58
N ILE A 320 -11.43 -5.72 13.22
CA ILE A 320 -10.27 -5.06 12.61
C ILE A 320 -9.02 -5.37 13.42
N ARG A 321 -7.91 -5.54 12.71
CA ARG A 321 -6.60 -5.79 13.30
C ARG A 321 -5.55 -5.07 12.50
N TYR A 322 -4.61 -4.43 13.19
CA TYR A 322 -3.51 -3.72 12.55
C TYR A 322 -2.18 -4.16 13.14
N ALA A 323 -1.20 -4.44 12.28
CA ALA A 323 0.19 -4.59 12.69
C ALA A 323 1.13 -4.24 11.54
N ARG A 324 2.08 -3.35 11.81
CA ARG A 324 3.30 -3.18 11.01
C ARG A 324 2.98 -2.97 9.51
N ASN A 325 2.17 -1.95 9.21
CA ASN A 325 1.65 -1.57 7.88
C ASN A 325 0.57 -2.48 7.27
N LEU A 326 0.20 -3.58 7.92
CA LEU A 326 -0.91 -4.42 7.48
C LEU A 326 -2.17 -4.12 8.29
N THR A 327 -3.27 -3.82 7.61
CA THR A 327 -4.62 -3.79 8.19
C THR A 327 -5.40 -5.01 7.69
N TYR A 328 -5.99 -5.76 8.62
CA TYR A 328 -6.91 -6.85 8.31
C TYR A 328 -8.31 -6.52 8.83
N ILE A 329 -9.33 -6.69 7.98
CA ILE A 329 -10.74 -6.56 8.35
C ILE A 329 -11.48 -7.82 7.96
N LEU A 330 -12.19 -8.42 8.91
CA LEU A 330 -13.19 -9.45 8.62
C LEU A 330 -14.57 -8.79 8.62
N PHE A 331 -15.25 -8.79 7.47
CA PHE A 331 -16.63 -8.33 7.33
C PHE A 331 -17.60 -9.39 7.84
N TYR A 332 -18.44 -9.02 8.80
CA TYR A 332 -19.54 -9.86 9.24
C TYR A 332 -20.73 -9.72 8.31
N ASN A 333 -21.45 -10.82 8.10
CA ASN A 333 -22.65 -10.88 7.25
C ASN A 333 -22.44 -10.48 5.77
N ALA A 334 -21.26 -10.69 5.21
CA ALA A 334 -20.96 -10.42 3.80
C ALA A 334 -20.48 -11.68 3.07
N GLY A 335 -20.68 -11.73 1.76
CA GLY A 335 -20.08 -12.73 0.87
C GLY A 335 -18.83 -12.20 0.18
N HIS A 336 -18.48 -12.81 -0.95
CA HIS A 336 -17.29 -12.50 -1.75
C HIS A 336 -17.24 -11.03 -2.18
N MET A 337 -18.38 -10.51 -2.64
CA MET A 337 -18.47 -9.17 -3.23
C MET A 337 -18.97 -8.15 -2.20
N VAL A 338 -18.11 -7.81 -1.24
CA VAL A 338 -18.48 -6.93 -0.10
C VAL A 338 -19.11 -5.62 -0.54
N PRO A 339 -18.58 -4.88 -1.53
CA PRO A 339 -19.21 -3.67 -2.01
C PRO A 339 -20.67 -3.85 -2.46
N SER A 340 -20.99 -4.99 -3.07
CA SER A 340 -22.36 -5.28 -3.53
C SER A 340 -23.28 -5.66 -2.37
N ASN A 341 -22.77 -6.40 -1.38
CA ASN A 341 -23.56 -6.84 -0.22
C ASN A 341 -23.70 -5.75 0.85
N GLN A 342 -22.68 -4.90 1.03
CA GLN A 342 -22.55 -3.97 2.16
C GLN A 342 -21.87 -2.63 1.76
N ALA A 343 -22.39 -1.97 0.72
CA ALA A 343 -21.83 -0.73 0.15
C ALA A 343 -21.42 0.37 1.16
N ARG A 344 -22.22 0.61 2.21
CA ARG A 344 -21.88 1.62 3.23
C ARG A 344 -20.66 1.21 4.06
N ARG A 345 -20.57 -0.07 4.44
CA ARG A 345 -19.45 -0.60 5.23
C ARG A 345 -18.18 -0.65 4.38
N SER A 346 -18.26 -1.04 3.10
CA SER A 346 -17.11 -0.97 2.19
C SER A 346 -16.64 0.47 1.96
N GLN A 347 -17.56 1.44 1.87
CA GLN A 347 -17.20 2.85 1.77
C GLN A 347 -16.50 3.34 3.04
N ALA A 348 -17.04 3.01 4.22
CA ALA A 348 -16.43 3.38 5.50
C ALA A 348 -15.01 2.80 5.63
N MET A 349 -14.81 1.53 5.26
CA MET A 349 -13.49 0.90 5.19
C MET A 349 -12.54 1.66 4.27
N LEU A 350 -12.98 1.97 3.04
CA LEU A 350 -12.16 2.71 2.08
C LEU A 350 -11.70 4.02 2.70
N TYR A 351 -12.64 4.83 3.19
CA TYR A 351 -12.36 6.15 3.76
C TYR A 351 -11.44 6.06 4.97
N GLN A 352 -11.63 5.05 5.83
CA GLN A 352 -10.75 4.77 6.95
C GLN A 352 -9.31 4.51 6.50
N PHE A 353 -9.12 3.69 5.46
CA PHE A 353 -7.79 3.33 4.97
C PHE A 353 -7.08 4.49 4.28
N ILE A 354 -7.79 5.25 3.44
CA ILE A 354 -7.22 6.41 2.73
C ILE A 354 -7.25 7.70 3.57
N GLN A 355 -7.60 7.61 4.86
CA GLN A 355 -7.59 8.73 5.82
C GLN A 355 -8.47 9.91 5.36
N LEU A 356 -9.63 9.63 4.76
CA LEU A 356 -10.63 10.64 4.47
C LEU A 356 -11.56 10.81 5.68
N ASN A 357 -11.83 12.06 6.05
CA ASN A 357 -12.82 12.38 7.08
C ASN A 357 -14.18 11.83 6.66
N SER A 358 -14.80 11.06 7.56
CA SER A 358 -16.00 10.30 7.29
C SER A 358 -16.94 10.36 8.49
N THR A 359 -18.22 10.66 8.25
CA THR A 359 -19.28 10.61 9.27
C THR A 359 -19.63 9.19 9.68
N TYR A 360 -19.22 8.17 8.90
CA TYR A 360 -19.54 6.77 9.16
C TYR A 360 -18.72 6.15 10.31
N LEU A 361 -17.57 6.74 10.62
CA LEU A 361 -16.63 6.24 11.61
C LEU A 361 -16.74 7.08 12.87
N ASN A 362 -17.01 6.46 14.01
CA ASN A 362 -16.85 7.14 15.30
C ASN A 362 -15.37 7.46 15.50
N ASN A 363 -15.06 8.64 16.05
CA ASN A 363 -13.72 9.19 16.35
C ASN A 363 -12.80 8.34 17.26
N GLY A 364 -13.02 7.03 17.41
CA GLY A 364 -12.37 6.20 18.44
C GLY A 364 -11.87 4.82 18.03
N THR A 365 -11.79 4.45 16.74
CA THR A 365 -11.42 3.05 16.38
C THR A 365 -10.09 2.86 15.65
N LEU A 366 -9.50 3.89 15.03
CA LEU A 366 -8.11 3.84 14.54
C LEU A 366 -7.40 5.20 14.55
N ASP A 367 -8.17 6.30 14.56
CA ASP A 367 -7.60 7.66 14.51
C ASP A 367 -6.66 7.94 15.67
N ASP A 368 -6.97 7.43 16.86
CA ASP A 368 -6.21 7.77 18.05
C ASP A 368 -4.83 7.09 18.13
N ASP A 369 -4.64 5.90 17.55
CA ASP A 369 -3.33 5.21 17.59
C ASP A 369 -2.51 5.46 16.32
N TYR A 370 -3.17 5.53 15.15
CA TYR A 370 -2.51 5.84 13.88
C TYR A 370 -2.06 7.31 13.82
N SER A 371 -2.92 8.27 14.21
CA SER A 371 -2.54 9.69 14.23
C SER A 371 -1.47 9.97 15.29
N LYS A 372 -1.56 9.37 16.49
CA LYS A 372 -0.54 9.53 17.54
C LYS A 372 0.80 8.95 17.11
N THR A 373 0.83 7.83 16.38
CA THR A 373 2.07 7.23 15.88
C THR A 373 2.69 8.05 14.75
N LYS A 374 1.90 8.58 13.82
CA LYS A 374 2.36 9.45 12.73
C LYS A 374 2.84 10.81 13.26
N GLN A 375 2.12 11.39 14.21
CA GLN A 375 2.48 12.63 14.91
C GLN A 375 3.76 12.44 15.74
N LYS A 376 3.89 11.34 16.50
CA LYS A 376 5.15 11.01 17.21
C LYS A 376 6.33 10.87 16.25
N LYS A 377 6.13 10.24 15.10
CA LYS A 377 7.20 10.07 14.10
C LYS A 377 7.57 11.42 13.48
N TYR A 378 6.59 12.24 13.13
CA TYR A 378 6.81 13.60 12.61
C TYR A 378 7.52 14.52 13.64
N ASP A 379 7.07 14.52 14.90
CA ASP A 379 7.67 15.30 15.98
C ASP A 379 9.08 14.80 16.33
N SER A 380 9.31 13.48 16.28
CA SER A 380 10.65 12.90 16.45
C SER A 380 11.60 13.33 15.33
N PHE A 381 11.16 13.28 14.06
CA PHE A 381 11.96 13.78 12.93
C PHE A 381 12.23 15.28 13.02
N LYS A 382 11.23 16.09 13.42
CA LYS A 382 11.37 17.53 13.59
C LYS A 382 12.33 17.88 14.73
N ASN A 383 12.24 17.17 15.86
CA ASN A 383 13.16 17.34 16.99
C ASN A 383 14.58 16.90 16.63
N MET A 384 14.75 15.80 15.89
CA MET A 384 16.06 15.35 15.42
C MET A 384 16.70 16.37 14.46
N ALA A 385 15.92 16.91 13.52
CA ALA A 385 16.38 17.98 12.63
C ALA A 385 16.72 19.27 13.40
N LEU A 386 15.90 19.65 14.38
CA LEU A 386 16.15 20.82 15.23
C LEU A 386 17.43 20.66 16.04
N VAL A 387 17.64 19.50 16.67
CA VAL A 387 18.88 19.18 17.39
C VAL A 387 20.08 19.22 16.45
N LEU A 388 20.00 18.65 15.26
CA LEU A 388 21.08 18.69 14.28
C LEU A 388 21.44 20.15 13.90
N THR A 389 20.42 20.96 13.59
CA THR A 389 20.63 22.38 13.23
C THR A 389 21.21 23.19 14.38
N MET A 390 20.73 23.00 15.62
CA MET A 390 21.29 23.68 16.79
C MET A 390 22.75 23.26 17.04
N THR A 391 23.07 21.98 16.87
CA THR A 391 24.45 21.48 17.09
C THR A 391 25.41 22.07 16.07
N VAL A 392 24.99 22.17 14.80
CA VAL A 392 25.77 22.81 13.73
C VAL A 392 25.96 24.31 14.00
N VAL A 393 24.90 25.02 14.40
CA VAL A 393 24.99 26.45 14.74
C VAL A 393 25.92 26.69 15.94
N ILE A 394 25.81 25.89 16.99
CA ILE A 394 26.70 25.98 18.16
C ILE A 394 28.14 25.72 17.74
N ALA A 395 28.41 24.71 16.91
CA ALA A 395 29.75 24.44 16.39
C ALA A 395 30.32 25.63 15.60
N PHE A 396 29.53 26.26 14.73
CA PHE A 396 29.97 27.46 13.99
C PHE A 396 30.23 28.66 14.90
N ILE A 397 29.39 28.88 15.92
CA ILE A 397 29.59 29.93 16.91
C ILE A 397 30.86 29.67 17.71
N SER A 398 31.06 28.43 18.19
CA SER A 398 32.28 28.04 18.93
C SER A 398 33.53 28.23 18.08
N ILE A 399 33.54 27.77 16.83
CA ILE A 399 34.66 27.97 15.89
C ILE A 399 34.91 29.46 15.67
N GLY A 400 33.86 30.25 15.44
CA GLY A 400 33.95 31.71 15.27
C GLY A 400 34.53 32.42 16.49
N PHE A 401 34.11 32.04 17.71
CA PHE A 401 34.68 32.57 18.96
C PHE A 401 36.14 32.17 19.14
N THR A 402 36.50 30.91 18.87
CA THR A 402 37.90 30.47 18.96
C THR A 402 38.76 31.23 17.96
N TRP A 403 38.28 31.42 16.72
CA TRP A 403 38.98 32.17 15.69
C TRP A 403 39.13 33.66 16.06
N PHE A 404 38.09 34.28 16.61
CA PHE A 404 38.14 35.66 17.10
C PHE A 404 39.18 35.84 18.20
N PHE A 405 39.23 34.94 19.19
CA PHE A 405 40.24 34.98 20.25
C PHE A 405 41.66 34.74 19.73
N LEU A 406 41.84 33.79 18.80
CA LEU A 406 43.14 33.55 18.16
C LEU A 406 43.60 34.76 17.33
N CYS A 407 42.70 35.44 16.61
CA CYS A 407 43.00 36.69 15.92
C CYS A 407 43.35 37.81 16.90
N LYS A 408 42.66 37.91 18.04
CA LYS A 408 42.94 38.92 19.07
C LYS A 408 44.29 38.69 19.75
N LEU A 409 44.64 37.43 20.04
CA LEU A 409 45.94 37.03 20.58
C LEU A 409 47.07 37.36 19.59
N ARG A 410 46.92 36.99 18.32
CA ARG A 410 47.89 37.34 17.27
C ARG A 410 48.02 38.85 17.06
N ALA A 411 46.92 39.59 17.10
CA ALA A 411 46.94 41.05 17.00
C ALA A 411 47.71 41.67 18.18
N HIS A 412 47.52 41.14 19.40
CA HIS A 412 48.22 41.63 20.58
C HIS A 412 49.73 41.33 20.54
N GLU A 413 50.13 40.15 20.02
CA GLU A 413 51.54 39.83 19.77
C GLU A 413 52.16 40.71 18.69
N ILE A 414 51.43 40.97 17.59
CA ILE A 414 51.88 41.87 16.52
C ILE A 414 52.04 43.31 17.05
N ILE A 415 51.10 43.80 17.86
CA ILE A 415 51.21 45.14 18.48
C ILE A 415 52.43 45.22 19.41
N LEU A 416 52.67 44.19 20.24
CA LEU A 416 53.85 44.11 21.09
C LEU A 416 55.15 44.04 20.28
N LEU A 417 55.16 43.33 19.14
CA LEU A 417 56.30 43.27 18.23
C LEU A 417 56.55 44.63 17.58
N CYS A 418 55.50 45.32 17.11
CA CYS A 418 55.59 46.67 16.55
C CYS A 418 56.08 47.69 17.57
N GLN A 419 55.62 47.62 18.83
CA GLN A 419 56.09 48.48 19.92
C GLN A 419 57.56 48.21 20.29
N ARG A 420 57.98 46.93 20.31
CA ARG A 420 59.39 46.57 20.52
C ARG A 420 60.27 47.05 19.37
N LEU A 421 59.81 46.92 18.13
CA LEU A 421 60.52 47.42 16.94
C LEU A 421 60.60 48.96 16.92
N SER A 422 59.55 49.67 17.35
CA SER A 422 59.60 51.14 17.45
C SER A 422 60.56 51.62 18.55
N LEU A 423 60.61 50.91 19.68
CA LEU A 423 61.59 51.17 20.74
C LEU A 423 63.02 50.83 20.31
N PHE A 424 63.20 49.79 19.50
CA PHE A 424 64.51 49.46 18.91
C PHE A 424 64.97 50.57 17.96
N ARG A 425 64.07 51.05 17.10
CA ARG A 425 64.34 52.15 16.16
C ARG A 425 64.64 53.48 16.88
N SER A 426 63.97 53.76 18.00
CA SER A 426 64.26 54.97 18.79
C SER A 426 65.60 54.87 19.54
N LYS A 427 65.99 53.67 20.00
CA LYS A 427 67.32 53.44 20.59
C LYS A 427 68.44 53.53 19.56
N GLU A 428 68.27 52.98 18.35
CA GLU A 428 69.26 53.16 17.29
C GLU A 428 69.40 54.63 16.88
N GLN A 429 68.29 55.38 16.75
CA GLN A 429 68.35 56.81 16.49
C GLN A 429 69.06 57.58 17.63
N SER A 430 68.87 57.21 18.91
CA SER A 430 69.56 57.88 20.02
C SER A 430 71.06 57.54 20.09
N VAL A 431 71.45 56.32 19.72
CA VAL A 431 72.87 55.91 19.65
C VAL A 431 73.59 56.59 18.49
N VAL A 432 72.95 56.73 17.32
CA VAL A 432 73.48 57.50 16.19
C VAL A 432 73.61 58.99 16.54
N TYR A 433 72.60 59.56 17.23
CA TYR A 433 72.64 60.97 17.64
C TYR A 433 73.71 61.26 18.71
N GLN A 434 73.99 60.32 19.62
CA GLN A 434 75.08 60.46 20.59
C GLN A 434 76.47 60.24 19.99
N ARG A 435 76.61 59.41 18.95
CA ARG A 435 77.89 59.24 18.23
C ARG A 435 78.26 60.44 17.37
N PHE A 436 77.28 61.15 16.81
CA PHE A 436 77.55 62.40 16.08
C PHE A 436 77.95 63.55 17.00
N ARG A 437 77.45 63.58 18.25
CA ARG A 437 77.80 64.63 19.22
C ARG A 437 79.17 64.46 19.89
N SER A 438 79.78 63.29 19.79
CA SER A 438 81.12 63.00 20.36
C SER A 438 82.25 63.06 19.32
N LEU A 439 81.97 63.49 18.09
CA LEU A 439 82.96 63.65 17.02
C LEU A 439 83.23 65.13 16.67
N ASP A 440 82.48 66.07 17.26
CA ASP A 440 82.63 67.52 17.04
C ASP A 440 83.45 68.24 18.15
N ASP A 441 83.92 67.54 19.18
CA ASP A 441 84.60 68.14 20.36
C ASP A 441 86.12 67.87 20.44
N ASP A 442 86.72 67.27 19.39
CA ASP A 442 88.17 67.09 19.27
C ASP A 442 88.73 67.90 18.09
N SER A 443 88.79 69.22 18.23
CA SER A 443 89.62 70.09 17.38
C SER A 443 90.85 70.57 18.14
N VAL A 444 91.98 69.95 17.78
CA VAL A 444 93.35 70.21 18.21
C VAL A 444 93.78 71.65 17.88
N THR A 445 94.29 72.36 18.90
CA THR A 445 95.10 73.57 18.79
C THR A 445 96.50 73.25 18.24
N PHE A 446 96.97 74.00 17.26
CA PHE A 446 98.40 74.08 16.91
C PHE A 446 98.85 75.54 16.99
N ASP A 447 99.79 75.80 17.90
CA ASP A 447 100.57 77.03 18.03
C ASP A 447 101.49 77.25 16.83
N GLY A 448 101.74 78.52 16.52
CA GLY A 448 102.73 78.94 15.54
C GLY A 448 103.13 80.41 15.75
N ASP A 449 104.05 80.65 16.69
CA ASP A 449 105.07 81.71 16.62
C ASP A 449 106.06 81.33 15.47
N PRO A 450 106.88 82.21 14.83
CA PRO A 450 107.48 83.41 15.41
C PRO A 450 107.73 84.65 14.51
N SER A 451 107.84 85.79 15.19
CA SER A 451 108.66 86.98 14.89
C SER A 451 108.95 87.39 13.42
N THR A 452 108.28 88.43 12.94
CA THR A 452 108.89 89.73 12.53
C THR A 452 107.83 90.79 12.31
#